data_AF-A0A970TPL6-F1
#
_entry.id   AF-A0A970TPL6-F1
#
_cell.length_a   1.000
_cell.length_b   1.000
_cell.length_c   1.000
_cell.angle_alpha   90.00
_cell.angle_beta   90.00
_cell.angle_gamma   90.00
#
_symmetry.space_group_name_H-M   'P 1'
#
loop_
_entity.id
_entity.type
_entity.pdbx_description
1 polymer ?
#
loop_
_entity_poly.entity_id
_entity_poly.type
_entity_poly.pdbx_seq_one_letter_code
_entity_poly.pdbx_strand_id
1 'polypeptide(L)'
;GSIRIPKIQELVRNFFGKEPSKGVNPDEVVAVGAAIQGGVLSGDVTDVLLLDVTPLTLGIETLGGVMTPMIPANTTIPTRKTEIFSTAADSQTSVEIHVLQGERPMARDNRSLGRFHLDGIPPAPRGIPQIEVTFDIDANGILGVAAKDKATSKEQNIRIEASSGLAKEEVEKMKQEAQSHAAEDKKRKEEIDNRNQADSLVYSTEKQLKDLGDKIPADMKEKIVAAKERLENAIKNNAEDIRSAMDALNQVWSDASTKMYQQAGPRPEADAEAPPGSEQSEQDSQSTGGVEDADFTIVDDKE
;
A
#
# COMPACT_ATOMS: atom_id res chain seq x y z
N GLY A 1 -18.37 4.20 -5.38
CA GLY A 1 -18.59 5.67 -5.24
C GLY A 1 -19.72 6.25 -6.10
N SER A 2 -19.41 6.94 -7.21
CA SER A 2 -20.35 7.83 -7.93
C SER A 2 -21.63 7.19 -8.47
N ILE A 3 -21.62 5.88 -8.74
CA ILE A 3 -22.81 5.14 -9.20
C ILE A 3 -23.94 5.06 -8.14
N ARG A 4 -23.70 5.56 -6.91
CA ARG A 4 -24.71 5.70 -5.86
C ARG A 4 -25.67 6.87 -6.08
N ILE A 5 -25.35 7.81 -6.99
CA ILE A 5 -26.20 8.95 -7.33
C ILE A 5 -27.49 8.44 -8.02
N PRO A 6 -28.70 8.75 -7.51
CA PRO A 6 -29.95 8.23 -8.05
C PRO A 6 -30.14 8.53 -9.54
N LYS A 7 -29.73 9.72 -10.00
CA LYS A 7 -29.87 10.10 -11.41
C LYS A 7 -29.00 9.24 -12.33
N ILE A 8 -27.81 8.83 -11.88
CA ILE A 8 -26.93 7.95 -12.66
C ILE A 8 -27.56 6.57 -12.78
N GLN A 9 -28.12 6.04 -11.69
CA GLN A 9 -28.80 4.74 -11.71
C GLN A 9 -30.01 4.74 -12.65
N GLU A 10 -30.81 5.82 -12.62
CA GLU A 10 -31.94 6.01 -13.52
C GLU A 10 -31.51 6.05 -14.99
N LEU A 11 -30.45 6.82 -15.32
CA LEU A 11 -29.92 6.91 -16.68
C LEU A 11 -29.45 5.54 -17.20
N VAL A 12 -28.71 4.79 -16.37
CA VAL A 12 -28.23 3.45 -16.71
C VAL A 12 -29.40 2.48 -16.92
N ARG A 13 -30.39 2.50 -16.01
CA ARG A 13 -31.61 1.68 -16.14
C ARG A 13 -32.37 1.97 -17.43
N ASN A 14 -32.53 3.25 -17.77
CA ASN A 14 -33.24 3.67 -18.98
C ASN A 14 -32.48 3.26 -20.24
N PHE A 15 -31.14 3.33 -20.23
CA PHE A 15 -30.31 2.92 -21.37
C PHE A 15 -30.37 1.41 -21.62
N PHE A 16 -30.24 0.59 -20.57
CA PHE A 16 -30.23 -0.87 -20.69
C PHE A 16 -31.61 -1.54 -20.61
N GLY A 17 -32.66 -0.78 -20.24
CA GLY A 17 -34.02 -1.29 -20.05
C GLY A 17 -34.16 -2.29 -18.90
N LYS A 18 -33.20 -2.33 -17.97
CA LYS A 18 -33.12 -3.30 -16.87
C LYS A 18 -32.54 -2.67 -15.62
N GLU A 19 -32.94 -3.19 -14.46
CA GLU A 19 -32.34 -2.79 -13.19
C GLU A 19 -30.88 -3.26 -13.10
N PRO A 20 -29.94 -2.38 -12.70
CA PRO A 20 -28.57 -2.79 -12.39
C PRO A 20 -28.55 -3.84 -11.27
N SER A 21 -27.67 -4.83 -11.38
CA SER A 21 -27.46 -5.80 -10.31
C SER A 21 -26.99 -5.11 -9.03
N LYS A 22 -27.55 -5.52 -7.90
CA LYS A 22 -27.17 -5.05 -6.55
C LYS A 22 -26.45 -6.13 -5.73
N GLY A 23 -26.06 -7.24 -6.36
CA GLY A 23 -25.45 -8.39 -5.69
C GLY A 23 -23.97 -8.22 -5.32
N VAL A 24 -23.36 -7.08 -5.65
CA VAL A 24 -21.92 -6.86 -5.46
C VAL A 24 -21.69 -5.53 -4.75
N ASN A 25 -20.76 -5.50 -3.80
CA ASN A 25 -20.39 -4.28 -3.10
C ASN A 25 -19.55 -3.38 -4.03
N PRO A 26 -20.04 -2.19 -4.43
CA PRO A 26 -19.36 -1.35 -5.40
C PRO A 26 -18.09 -0.68 -4.88
N ASP A 27 -17.82 -0.76 -3.57
CA ASP A 27 -16.62 -0.17 -2.97
C ASP A 27 -15.50 -1.21 -2.78
N GLU A 28 -15.82 -2.52 -2.78
CA GLU A 28 -14.85 -3.60 -2.51
C GLU A 28 -14.60 -4.50 -3.71
N VAL A 29 -15.54 -4.60 -4.66
CA VAL A 29 -15.49 -5.59 -5.76
C VAL A 29 -14.20 -5.54 -6.57
N VAL A 30 -13.62 -4.34 -6.77
CA VAL A 30 -12.36 -4.18 -7.51
C VAL A 30 -11.19 -4.77 -6.73
N ALA A 31 -11.13 -4.54 -5.41
CA ALA A 31 -10.07 -5.10 -4.56
C ALA A 31 -10.19 -6.63 -4.46
N VAL A 32 -11.41 -7.16 -4.34
CA VAL A 32 -11.66 -8.61 -4.37
C VAL A 32 -11.23 -9.23 -5.70
N GLY A 33 -11.55 -8.58 -6.83
CA GLY A 33 -11.10 -9.02 -8.16
C GLY A 33 -9.57 -9.03 -8.29
N ALA A 34 -8.90 -8.00 -7.75
CA ALA A 34 -7.43 -7.94 -7.73
C ALA A 34 -6.82 -9.07 -6.87
N ALA A 35 -7.43 -9.40 -5.73
CA ALA A 35 -6.97 -10.52 -4.89
C ALA A 35 -7.14 -11.87 -5.60
N ILE A 36 -8.25 -12.09 -6.31
CA ILE A 36 -8.46 -13.29 -7.13
C ILE A 36 -7.40 -13.37 -8.24
N GLN A 37 -7.11 -12.26 -8.92
CA GLN A 37 -6.05 -12.22 -9.93
C GLN A 37 -4.69 -12.57 -9.34
N GLY A 38 -4.39 -12.11 -8.12
CA GLY A 38 -3.19 -12.54 -7.37
C GLY A 38 -3.15 -14.05 -7.12
N GLY A 39 -4.28 -14.63 -6.72
CA GLY A 39 -4.41 -16.08 -6.53
C GLY A 39 -4.28 -16.90 -7.83
N VAL A 40 -4.70 -16.35 -8.97
CA VAL A 40 -4.48 -16.96 -10.28
C VAL A 40 -2.99 -16.92 -10.66
N LEU A 41 -2.31 -15.81 -10.37
CA LEU A 41 -0.87 -15.66 -10.63
C LEU A 41 0.00 -16.55 -9.72
N SER A 42 -0.41 -16.79 -8.47
CA SER A 42 0.27 -17.72 -7.55
C SER A 42 -0.04 -19.20 -7.85
N GLY A 43 -1.11 -19.48 -8.59
CA GLY A 43 -1.58 -20.83 -8.89
C GLY A 43 -2.54 -21.42 -7.85
N ASP A 44 -2.89 -20.67 -6.81
CA ASP A 44 -3.86 -21.07 -5.77
C ASP A 44 -5.30 -21.14 -6.31
N VAL A 45 -5.60 -20.35 -7.34
CA VAL A 45 -6.88 -20.36 -8.06
C VAL A 45 -6.68 -20.99 -9.43
N THR A 46 -7.30 -22.15 -9.63
CA THR A 46 -7.33 -22.87 -10.91
C THR A 46 -8.67 -22.66 -11.62
N ASP A 47 -8.71 -22.90 -12.93
CA ASP A 47 -9.91 -22.82 -13.79
C ASP A 47 -10.49 -21.42 -14.08
N VAL A 48 -9.71 -20.35 -13.90
CA VAL A 48 -10.07 -18.99 -14.33
C VAL A 48 -9.14 -18.53 -15.44
N LEU A 49 -9.69 -18.26 -16.62
CA LEU A 49 -8.98 -17.62 -17.74
C LEU A 49 -9.52 -16.21 -17.94
N LEU A 50 -8.67 -15.20 -17.74
CA LEU A 50 -8.97 -13.81 -18.03
C LEU A 50 -8.35 -13.43 -19.38
N LEU A 51 -9.17 -12.90 -20.27
CA LEU A 51 -8.75 -12.33 -21.55
C LEU A 51 -9.12 -10.86 -21.55
N ASP A 52 -8.11 -10.00 -21.39
CA ASP A 52 -8.29 -8.55 -21.44
C ASP A 52 -8.09 -8.04 -22.87
N VAL A 53 -8.39 -6.75 -23.11
CA VAL A 53 -8.27 -6.10 -24.41
C VAL A 53 -7.56 -4.76 -24.32
N THR A 54 -6.87 -4.34 -25.38
CA THR A 54 -6.35 -2.96 -25.47
C THR A 54 -7.52 -1.99 -25.70
N PRO A 55 -7.70 -0.92 -24.91
CA PRO A 55 -8.87 -0.06 -25.00
C PRO A 55 -8.85 0.90 -26.21
N LEU A 56 -7.67 1.15 -26.79
CA LEU A 56 -7.47 2.10 -27.87
C LEU A 56 -6.55 1.49 -28.93
N THR A 57 -6.75 1.95 -30.17
CA THR A 57 -5.92 1.59 -31.31
C THR A 57 -4.51 2.11 -31.12
N LEU A 58 -3.52 1.23 -31.31
CA LEU A 58 -2.11 1.53 -31.31
C LEU A 58 -1.58 1.54 -32.74
N GLY A 59 -0.65 2.42 -33.03
CA GLY A 59 -0.09 2.55 -34.37
C GLY A 59 1.06 3.53 -34.43
N ILE A 60 1.46 3.85 -35.66
CA ILE A 60 2.60 4.72 -35.94
C ILE A 60 2.22 5.89 -36.85
N GLU A 61 2.96 6.98 -36.74
CA GLU A 61 2.90 8.06 -37.73
C GLU A 61 3.63 7.64 -39.01
N THR A 62 2.95 7.76 -40.13
CA THR A 62 3.51 7.56 -41.47
C THR A 62 3.58 8.88 -42.24
N LEU A 63 4.23 8.86 -43.41
CA LEU A 63 4.35 10.02 -44.30
C LEU A 63 3.00 10.74 -44.48
N GLY A 64 3.02 12.07 -44.36
CA GLY A 64 1.81 12.90 -44.43
C GLY A 64 1.13 13.15 -43.08
N GLY A 65 1.72 12.70 -41.96
CA GLY A 65 1.19 12.92 -40.62
C GLY A 65 -0.07 12.09 -40.34
N VAL A 66 -0.20 10.95 -41.01
CA VAL A 66 -1.34 10.03 -40.90
C VAL A 66 -1.01 8.96 -39.87
N MET A 67 -2.01 8.61 -39.06
CA MET A 67 -1.93 7.48 -38.12
C MET A 67 -2.21 6.18 -38.86
N THR A 68 -1.23 5.28 -38.92
CA THR A 68 -1.39 3.94 -39.49
C THR A 68 -1.63 2.94 -38.35
N PRO A 69 -2.82 2.30 -38.29
CA PRO A 69 -3.18 1.42 -37.19
C PRO A 69 -2.41 0.10 -37.26
N MET A 70 -1.70 -0.22 -36.19
CA MET A 70 -1.05 -1.51 -36.00
C MET A 70 -2.01 -2.45 -35.29
N ILE A 71 -2.35 -2.19 -34.03
CA ILE A 71 -3.24 -3.04 -33.23
C ILE A 71 -4.54 -2.27 -32.96
N PRO A 72 -5.69 -2.70 -33.50
CA PRO A 72 -6.98 -2.03 -33.28
C PRO A 72 -7.45 -2.05 -31.83
N ALA A 73 -8.28 -1.07 -31.45
CA ALA A 73 -8.99 -1.08 -30.18
C ALA A 73 -9.82 -2.36 -29.99
N ASN A 74 -9.96 -2.78 -28.74
CA ASN A 74 -10.62 -4.01 -28.30
C ASN A 74 -9.96 -5.31 -28.81
N THR A 75 -8.71 -5.24 -29.28
CA THR A 75 -7.94 -6.47 -29.57
C THR A 75 -7.55 -7.14 -28.26
N THR A 76 -7.77 -8.45 -28.16
CA THR A 76 -7.39 -9.27 -27.01
C THR A 76 -5.88 -9.26 -26.79
N ILE A 77 -5.46 -9.12 -25.53
CA ILE A 77 -4.06 -9.18 -25.09
C ILE A 77 -3.80 -10.47 -24.30
N PRO A 78 -2.58 -11.03 -24.35
CA PRO A 78 -1.41 -10.56 -25.08
C PRO A 78 -1.54 -10.71 -26.60
N THR A 79 -0.94 -9.80 -27.37
CA THR A 79 -0.96 -9.84 -28.84
C THR A 79 0.29 -9.23 -29.45
N ARG A 80 0.64 -9.73 -30.64
CA ARG A 80 1.81 -9.29 -31.41
C ARG A 80 1.43 -9.05 -32.86
N LYS A 81 1.81 -7.90 -33.40
CA LYS A 81 1.67 -7.60 -34.83
C LYS A 81 2.97 -7.05 -35.40
N THR A 82 3.34 -7.57 -36.56
CA THR A 82 4.51 -7.13 -37.31
C THR A 82 4.09 -6.64 -38.69
N GLU A 83 4.62 -5.49 -39.11
CA GLU A 83 4.35 -4.90 -40.41
C GLU A 83 5.65 -4.29 -40.99
N ILE A 84 5.80 -4.34 -42.31
CA ILE A 84 7.01 -3.85 -43.00
C ILE A 84 6.73 -2.48 -43.58
N PHE A 85 7.52 -1.50 -43.15
CA PHE A 85 7.56 -0.15 -43.65
C PHE A 85 8.82 0.11 -44.47
N SER A 86 8.89 1.27 -45.11
CA SER A 86 10.06 1.69 -45.88
C SER A 86 10.35 3.18 -45.68
N THR A 87 11.50 3.64 -46.18
CA THR A 87 11.89 5.05 -46.12
C THR A 87 10.98 5.94 -46.95
N ALA A 88 10.74 7.15 -46.44
CA ALA A 88 9.87 8.14 -47.09
C ALA A 88 10.64 9.03 -48.08
N ALA A 89 11.97 9.06 -48.00
CA ALA A 89 12.84 9.87 -48.86
C ALA A 89 14.05 9.08 -49.39
N ASP A 90 14.61 9.56 -50.51
CA ASP A 90 15.80 8.96 -51.12
C ASP A 90 17.04 9.18 -50.25
N SER A 91 17.89 8.16 -50.16
CA SER A 91 19.13 8.17 -49.36
C SER A 91 18.92 8.47 -47.87
N GLN A 92 17.71 8.19 -47.35
CA GLN A 92 17.39 8.33 -45.93
C GLN A 92 18.15 7.28 -45.11
N THR A 93 19.03 7.73 -44.21
CA THR A 93 19.90 6.87 -43.39
C THR A 93 19.37 6.62 -41.97
N SER A 94 18.25 7.26 -41.60
CA SER A 94 17.57 7.11 -40.32
C SER A 94 16.05 7.23 -40.49
N VAL A 95 15.28 6.40 -39.80
CA VAL A 95 13.80 6.49 -39.75
C VAL A 95 13.34 6.75 -38.32
N GLU A 96 12.52 7.78 -38.14
CA GLU A 96 11.81 8.04 -36.89
C GLU A 96 10.55 7.16 -36.82
N ILE A 97 10.44 6.35 -35.76
CA ILE A 97 9.22 5.62 -35.42
C ILE A 97 8.53 6.39 -34.30
N HIS A 98 7.42 7.05 -34.63
CA HIS A 98 6.57 7.73 -33.66
C HIS A 98 5.36 6.86 -33.35
N VAL A 99 5.27 6.40 -32.11
CA VAL A 99 4.22 5.49 -31.62
C VAL A 99 3.09 6.32 -31.00
N LEU A 100 1.86 6.01 -31.38
CA LEU A 100 0.66 6.72 -30.93
C LEU A 100 -0.45 5.78 -30.47
N GLN A 101 -1.36 6.33 -29.68
CA GLN A 101 -2.59 5.69 -29.23
C GLN A 101 -3.80 6.61 -29.50
N GLY A 102 -4.81 6.07 -30.18
CA GLY A 102 -6.08 6.76 -30.43
C GLY A 102 -6.76 6.37 -31.75
N GLU A 103 -7.98 6.86 -31.93
CA GLU A 103 -8.88 6.51 -33.04
C GLU A 103 -8.91 7.55 -34.17
N ARG A 104 -8.10 8.61 -34.07
CA ARG A 104 -8.13 9.73 -35.04
C ARG A 104 -7.26 9.39 -36.24
N PRO A 105 -7.64 9.80 -37.47
CA PRO A 105 -6.87 9.49 -38.68
C PRO A 105 -5.55 10.27 -38.78
N MET A 106 -5.43 11.43 -38.14
CA MET A 106 -4.22 12.25 -38.15
C MET A 106 -3.40 12.00 -36.90
N ALA A 107 -2.08 11.81 -37.04
CA ALA A 107 -1.18 11.51 -35.93
C ALA A 107 -1.21 12.60 -34.84
N ARG A 108 -1.24 13.88 -35.22
CA ARG A 108 -1.28 15.02 -34.28
C ARG A 108 -2.51 15.05 -33.36
N ASP A 109 -3.59 14.36 -33.74
CA ASP A 109 -4.85 14.34 -32.99
C ASP A 109 -4.93 13.15 -32.02
N ASN A 110 -3.91 12.29 -31.99
CA ASN A 110 -3.80 11.13 -31.11
C ASN A 110 -2.77 11.36 -30.00
N ARG A 111 -2.81 10.52 -28.97
CA ARG A 111 -1.85 10.56 -27.87
C ARG A 111 -0.53 10.00 -28.34
N SER A 112 0.52 10.81 -28.32
CA SER A 112 1.90 10.34 -28.49
C SER A 112 2.31 9.50 -27.28
N LEU A 113 2.84 8.31 -27.54
CA LEU A 113 3.34 7.42 -26.51
C LEU A 113 4.87 7.44 -26.42
N GLY A 114 5.55 7.63 -27.55
CA GLY A 114 7.00 7.68 -27.61
C GLY A 114 7.52 7.78 -29.03
N ARG A 115 8.80 8.15 -29.16
CA ARG A 115 9.51 8.28 -30.44
C ARG A 115 10.91 7.70 -30.29
N PHE A 116 11.35 6.97 -31.30
CA PHE A 116 12.72 6.49 -31.36
C PHE A 116 13.19 6.45 -32.82
N HIS A 117 14.51 6.50 -33.02
CA HIS A 117 15.12 6.52 -34.34
C HIS A 117 15.82 5.20 -34.61
N LEU A 118 15.60 4.63 -35.78
CA LEU A 118 16.39 3.52 -36.31
C LEU A 118 17.46 4.10 -37.24
N ASP A 119 18.68 4.23 -36.70
CA ASP A 119 19.81 4.82 -37.41
C ASP A 119 20.65 3.80 -38.19
N GLY A 120 21.37 4.31 -39.18
CA GLY A 120 22.41 3.57 -39.90
C GLY A 120 21.88 2.62 -40.96
N ILE A 121 20.79 3.03 -41.61
CA ILE A 121 20.24 2.43 -42.82
C ILE A 121 21.14 2.83 -44.01
N PRO A 122 21.55 1.89 -44.87
CA PRO A 122 22.35 2.19 -46.06
C PRO A 122 21.60 3.15 -47.00
N PRO A 123 22.27 4.15 -47.61
CA PRO A 123 21.64 5.02 -48.59
C PRO A 123 21.06 4.22 -49.76
N ALA A 124 19.74 4.29 -49.92
CA ALA A 124 19.01 3.65 -51.00
C ALA A 124 17.86 4.56 -51.47
N PRO A 125 17.37 4.40 -52.72
CA PRO A 125 16.13 5.01 -53.15
C PRO A 125 14.97 4.71 -52.19
N ARG A 126 14.03 5.66 -52.05
CA ARG A 126 12.83 5.50 -51.22
C ARG A 126 12.07 4.22 -51.58
N GLY A 127 11.47 3.57 -50.59
CA GLY A 127 10.68 2.35 -50.82
C GLY A 127 11.51 1.05 -50.92
N ILE A 128 12.84 1.13 -50.94
CA ILE A 128 13.72 -0.06 -51.02
C ILE A 128 14.08 -0.62 -49.64
N PRO A 129 14.50 0.19 -48.63
CA PRO A 129 14.77 -0.33 -47.29
C PRO A 129 13.54 -1.01 -46.69
N GLN A 130 13.71 -2.17 -46.09
CA GLN A 130 12.61 -2.91 -45.45
C GLN A 130 12.76 -2.84 -43.94
N ILE A 131 11.94 -2.01 -43.31
CA ILE A 131 11.95 -1.76 -41.87
C ILE A 131 10.79 -2.54 -41.28
N GLU A 132 11.10 -3.63 -40.59
CA GLU A 132 10.12 -4.44 -39.88
C GLU A 132 9.80 -3.79 -38.53
N VAL A 133 8.58 -3.31 -38.36
CA VAL A 133 8.10 -2.74 -37.10
C VAL A 133 7.18 -3.75 -36.44
N THR A 134 7.53 -4.14 -35.22
CA THR A 134 6.78 -5.09 -34.39
C THR A 134 6.21 -4.36 -33.18
N PHE A 135 4.90 -4.52 -32.98
CA PHE A 135 4.18 -4.13 -31.77
C PHE A 135 3.89 -5.40 -30.98
N ASP A 136 4.26 -5.39 -29.71
CA ASP A 136 4.04 -6.48 -28.77
C ASP A 136 3.36 -5.92 -27.52
N ILE A 137 2.21 -6.47 -27.16
CA ILE A 137 1.49 -6.10 -25.94
C ILE A 137 1.47 -7.34 -25.05
N ASP A 138 2.05 -7.22 -23.86
CA ASP A 138 2.05 -8.31 -22.89
C ASP A 138 0.71 -8.43 -22.13
N ALA A 139 0.60 -9.44 -21.28
CA ALA A 139 -0.61 -9.67 -20.47
C ALA A 139 -0.88 -8.57 -19.44
N ASN A 140 0.11 -7.71 -19.14
CA ASN A 140 -0.03 -6.56 -18.24
C ASN A 140 -0.41 -5.27 -19.01
N GLY A 141 -0.55 -5.34 -20.33
CA GLY A 141 -0.81 -4.19 -21.18
C GLY A 141 0.41 -3.29 -21.43
N ILE A 142 1.63 -3.77 -21.15
CA ILE A 142 2.86 -3.03 -21.45
C ILE A 142 3.16 -3.18 -22.94
N LEU A 143 3.37 -2.06 -23.62
CA LEU A 143 3.65 -2.01 -25.05
C LEU A 143 5.16 -2.01 -25.31
N GLY A 144 5.64 -3.05 -25.99
CA GLY A 144 6.95 -3.09 -26.63
C GLY A 144 6.82 -2.74 -28.11
N VAL A 145 7.61 -1.78 -28.60
CA VAL A 145 7.71 -1.50 -30.04
C VAL A 145 9.17 -1.66 -30.46
N ALA A 146 9.40 -2.54 -31.43
CA ALA A 146 10.72 -2.78 -32.01
C ALA A 146 10.70 -2.46 -33.51
N ALA A 147 11.77 -1.86 -34.01
CA ALA A 147 11.98 -1.64 -35.44
C ALA A 147 13.32 -2.25 -35.85
N LYS A 148 13.30 -3.07 -36.90
CA LYS A 148 14.47 -3.77 -37.42
C LYS A 148 14.62 -3.56 -38.91
N ASP A 149 15.79 -3.12 -39.36
CA ASP A 149 16.12 -3.13 -40.78
C ASP A 149 16.50 -4.55 -41.21
N LYS A 150 15.78 -5.11 -42.18
CA LYS A 150 16.02 -6.48 -42.66
C LYS A 150 17.34 -6.62 -43.42
N ALA A 151 17.87 -5.55 -43.99
CA ALA A 151 19.13 -5.60 -44.74
C ALA A 151 20.35 -5.64 -43.80
N THR A 152 20.37 -4.77 -42.79
CA THR A 152 21.50 -4.67 -41.85
C THR A 152 21.33 -5.48 -40.56
N SER A 153 20.12 -5.99 -40.30
CA SER A 153 19.72 -6.59 -39.01
C SER A 153 19.88 -5.66 -37.80
N LYS A 154 20.10 -4.36 -38.02
CA LYS A 154 20.08 -3.37 -36.93
C LYS A 154 18.67 -3.25 -36.40
N GLU A 155 18.58 -3.20 -35.07
CA GLU A 155 17.32 -3.08 -34.35
C GLU A 155 17.42 -1.93 -33.35
N GLN A 156 16.30 -1.23 -33.17
CA GLN A 156 16.06 -0.30 -32.08
C GLN A 156 14.67 -0.57 -31.54
N ASN A 157 14.49 -0.45 -30.23
CA ASN A 157 13.21 -0.67 -29.60
C ASN A 157 12.95 0.35 -28.50
N ILE A 158 11.69 0.47 -28.14
CA ILE A 158 11.23 1.23 -26.99
C ILE A 158 10.22 0.37 -26.23
N ARG A 159 10.33 0.39 -24.91
CA ARG A 159 9.30 -0.15 -24.02
C ARG A 159 8.51 1.01 -23.45
N ILE A 160 7.23 1.07 -23.77
CA ILE A 160 6.32 2.11 -23.30
C ILE A 160 5.56 1.51 -22.12
N GLU A 161 6.07 1.80 -20.94
CA GLU A 161 5.35 1.58 -19.69
C GLU A 161 4.37 2.74 -19.49
N ALA A 162 3.22 2.49 -18.86
CA ALA A 162 2.26 3.55 -18.56
C ALA A 162 2.98 4.65 -17.77
N SER A 163 3.17 5.80 -18.41
CA SER A 163 4.06 6.90 -18.02
C SER A 163 3.59 7.68 -16.77
N SER A 164 2.92 7.02 -15.83
CA SER A 164 2.58 7.55 -14.50
C SER A 164 3.50 7.03 -13.40
N GLY A 165 4.44 6.14 -13.73
CA GLY A 165 5.44 5.63 -12.79
C GLY A 165 6.66 6.52 -12.70
N LEU A 166 7.16 6.66 -11.47
CA LEU A 166 8.47 7.25 -11.16
C LEU A 166 9.58 6.45 -11.87
N ALA A 167 10.66 7.13 -12.28
CA ALA A 167 11.83 6.43 -12.80
C ALA A 167 12.40 5.49 -11.72
N LYS A 168 13.06 4.38 -12.11
CA LYS A 168 13.66 3.44 -11.14
C LYS A 168 14.59 4.13 -10.13
N GLU A 169 15.31 5.14 -10.58
CA GLU A 169 16.18 5.97 -9.75
C GLU A 169 15.41 6.80 -8.72
N GLU A 170 14.25 7.34 -9.10
CA GLU A 170 13.34 8.06 -8.19
C GLU A 170 12.69 7.10 -7.19
N VAL A 171 12.30 5.89 -7.62
CA VAL A 171 11.77 4.85 -6.72
C VAL A 171 12.82 4.47 -5.68
N GLU A 172 14.07 4.27 -6.09
CA GLU A 172 15.15 3.89 -5.17
C GLU A 172 15.51 5.02 -4.21
N LYS A 173 15.52 6.27 -4.70
CA LYS A 173 15.69 7.46 -3.87
C LYS A 173 14.57 7.57 -2.83
N MET A 174 13.31 7.39 -3.23
CA MET A 174 12.18 7.44 -2.30
C MET A 174 12.20 6.31 -1.28
N LYS A 175 12.66 5.11 -1.65
CA LYS A 175 12.87 4.01 -0.69
C LYS A 175 13.95 4.36 0.34
N GLN A 176 15.07 4.92 -0.10
CA GLN A 176 16.15 5.35 0.80
C GLN A 176 15.72 6.50 1.72
N GLU A 177 14.97 7.48 1.19
CA GLU A 177 14.38 8.56 1.97
C GLU A 177 13.43 8.00 3.03
N ALA A 178 12.50 7.11 2.65
CA ALA A 178 11.59 6.45 3.58
C ALA A 178 12.33 5.65 4.67
N GLN A 179 13.39 4.92 4.31
CA GLN A 179 14.22 4.20 5.28
C GLN A 179 14.98 5.16 6.21
N SER A 180 15.47 6.28 5.69
CA SER A 180 16.18 7.29 6.49
C SER A 180 15.28 7.98 7.52
N HIS A 181 13.99 8.13 7.21
CA HIS A 181 12.99 8.70 8.11
C HIS A 181 12.37 7.70 9.07
N ALA A 182 12.51 6.38 8.82
CA ALA A 182 11.94 5.34 9.67
C ALA A 182 12.37 5.44 11.15
N ALA A 183 13.61 5.86 11.42
CA ALA A 183 14.09 6.08 12.78
C ALA A 183 13.46 7.31 13.45
N GLU A 184 13.24 8.39 12.70
CA GLU A 184 12.56 9.60 13.18
C GLU A 184 11.08 9.31 13.45
N ASP A 185 10.42 8.59 12.54
CA ASP A 185 9.02 8.18 12.68
C ASP A 185 8.83 7.26 13.88
N LYS A 186 9.74 6.31 14.12
CA LYS A 186 9.74 5.46 15.32
C LYS A 186 9.87 6.30 16.59
N LYS A 187 10.80 7.27 16.62
CA LYS A 187 10.97 8.16 17.78
C LYS A 187 9.72 9.02 18.03
N ARG A 188 9.11 9.58 16.98
CA ARG A 188 7.86 10.34 17.06
C ARG A 188 6.71 9.47 17.58
N LYS A 189 6.62 8.23 17.12
CA LYS A 189 5.62 7.26 17.59
C LYS A 189 5.81 6.95 19.07
N GLU A 190 7.04 6.65 19.50
CA GLU A 190 7.36 6.40 20.92
C GLU A 190 7.05 7.62 21.80
N GLU A 191 7.31 8.84 21.32
CA GLU A 191 6.95 10.08 22.02
C GLU A 191 5.43 10.23 22.20
N ILE A 192 4.66 9.98 21.15
CA ILE A 192 3.20 10.04 21.17
C ILE A 192 2.63 8.95 22.09
N ASP A 193 3.17 7.73 22.02
CA ASP A 193 2.73 6.62 22.87
C ASP A 193 3.01 6.91 24.36
N ASN A 194 4.19 7.45 24.69
CA ASN A 194 4.51 7.87 26.06
C ASN A 194 3.57 8.98 26.56
N ARG A 195 3.24 9.94 25.69
CA ARG A 195 2.31 11.03 26.02
C ARG A 195 0.90 10.51 26.29
N ASN A 196 0.42 9.59 25.46
CA ASN A 196 -0.88 8.95 25.64
C ASN A 196 -0.95 8.10 26.92
N GLN A 197 0.11 7.36 27.24
CA GLN A 197 0.21 6.61 28.49
C GLN A 197 0.17 7.54 29.71
N ALA A 198 0.89 8.67 29.64
CA ALA A 198 0.91 9.66 30.68
C ALA A 198 -0.46 10.34 30.87
N ASP A 199 -1.13 10.74 29.79
CA ASP A 199 -2.48 11.32 29.85
C ASP A 199 -3.48 10.32 30.45
N SER A 200 -3.38 9.03 30.08
CA SER A 200 -4.21 7.97 30.65
C SER A 200 -3.97 7.80 32.16
N LEU A 201 -2.71 7.83 32.58
CA LEU A 201 -2.31 7.70 33.99
C LEU A 201 -2.75 8.90 34.84
N VAL A 202 -2.68 10.11 34.29
CA VAL A 202 -3.22 11.33 34.91
C VAL A 202 -4.71 11.16 35.14
N TYR A 203 -5.46 10.77 34.10
CA TYR A 203 -6.91 10.59 34.20
C TYR A 203 -7.31 9.50 35.20
N SER A 204 -6.63 8.35 35.19
CA SER A 204 -6.91 7.27 36.16
C SER A 204 -6.60 7.72 37.59
N THR A 205 -5.53 8.49 37.77
CA THR A 205 -5.15 9.07 39.06
C THR A 205 -6.19 10.07 39.57
N GLU A 206 -6.70 10.96 38.71
CA GLU A 206 -7.79 11.87 39.10
C GLU A 206 -9.03 11.13 39.57
N LYS A 207 -9.41 10.08 38.82
CA LYS A 207 -10.57 9.25 39.15
C LYS A 207 -10.36 8.54 40.49
N GLN A 208 -9.21 7.91 40.71
CA GLN A 208 -8.89 7.23 41.96
C GLN A 208 -8.83 8.20 43.15
N LEU A 209 -8.27 9.40 42.97
CA LEU A 209 -8.28 10.44 44.01
C LEU A 209 -9.71 10.88 44.38
N LYS A 210 -10.62 10.92 43.41
CA LYS A 210 -12.03 11.24 43.62
C LYS A 210 -12.79 10.10 44.31
N ASP A 211 -12.57 8.86 43.89
CA ASP A 211 -13.30 7.68 44.38
C ASP A 211 -12.81 7.23 45.76
N LEU A 212 -11.51 7.33 46.03
CA LEU A 212 -10.92 6.94 47.32
C LEU A 212 -10.95 8.08 48.35
N GLY A 213 -11.05 9.34 47.91
CA GLY A 213 -11.42 10.49 48.74
C GLY A 213 -10.67 10.60 50.08
N ASP A 214 -11.35 10.18 51.16
CA ASP A 214 -10.88 10.25 52.56
C ASP A 214 -10.14 8.99 53.03
N LYS A 215 -10.12 7.92 52.22
CA LYS A 215 -9.38 6.69 52.50
C LYS A 215 -7.89 6.80 52.21
N ILE A 216 -7.48 7.84 51.48
CA ILE A 216 -6.07 8.11 51.19
C ILE A 216 -5.52 8.99 52.34
N PRO A 217 -4.41 8.60 52.98
CA PRO A 217 -3.74 9.42 53.99
C PRO A 217 -3.43 10.83 53.45
N ALA A 218 -3.68 11.88 54.24
CA ALA A 218 -3.50 13.26 53.81
C ALA A 218 -2.07 13.57 53.32
N ASP A 219 -1.06 12.98 53.97
CA ASP A 219 0.35 13.10 53.60
C ASP A 219 0.67 12.46 52.24
N MET A 220 -0.08 11.43 51.84
CA MET A 220 0.06 10.76 50.55
C MET A 220 -0.78 11.43 49.46
N LYS A 221 -1.96 11.93 49.81
CA LYS A 221 -2.83 12.67 48.89
C LYS A 221 -2.14 13.90 48.31
N GLU A 222 -1.44 14.69 49.13
CA GLU A 222 -0.65 15.83 48.66
C GLU A 222 0.49 15.41 47.73
N LYS A 223 1.18 14.30 48.04
CA LYS A 223 2.26 13.77 47.20
C LYS A 223 1.77 13.28 45.84
N ILE A 224 0.61 12.60 45.79
CA ILE A 224 0.01 12.14 44.52
C ILE A 224 -0.41 13.34 43.67
N VAL A 225 -1.03 14.37 44.25
CA VAL A 225 -1.42 15.59 43.53
C VAL A 225 -0.20 16.31 42.94
N ALA A 226 0.87 16.47 43.73
CA ALA A 226 2.10 17.10 43.25
C ALA A 226 2.79 16.28 42.13
N ALA A 227 2.82 14.95 42.25
CA ALA A 227 3.37 14.07 41.21
C ALA A 227 2.53 14.08 39.92
N LYS A 228 1.20 14.17 40.06
CA LYS A 228 0.27 14.30 38.95
C LYS A 228 0.44 15.64 38.21
N GLU A 229 0.52 16.77 38.92
CA GLU A 229 0.78 18.09 38.29
C GLU A 229 2.13 18.13 37.58
N ARG A 230 3.14 17.44 38.13
CA ARG A 230 4.45 17.28 37.47
C ARG A 230 4.34 16.50 36.16
N LEU A 231 3.55 15.42 36.15
CA LEU A 231 3.29 14.64 34.94
C LEU A 231 2.51 15.45 33.88
N GLU A 232 1.48 16.20 34.28
CA GLU A 232 0.74 17.11 33.39
C GLU A 232 1.63 18.19 32.77
N ASN A 233 2.58 18.72 33.54
CA ASN A 233 3.55 19.70 33.03
C ASN A 233 4.59 19.07 32.10
N ALA A 234 5.04 17.84 32.38
CA ALA A 234 5.92 17.09 31.49
C ALA A 234 5.25 16.79 30.15
N ILE A 235 3.98 16.37 30.17
CA ILE A 235 3.16 16.18 28.96
C ILE A 235 3.16 17.45 28.11
N LYS A 236 2.94 18.63 28.69
CA LYS A 236 2.82 19.89 27.93
C LYS A 236 4.15 20.42 27.40
N ASN A 237 5.22 20.33 28.20
CA ASN A 237 6.42 21.13 27.97
C ASN A 237 7.70 20.33 27.73
N ASN A 238 7.77 19.04 28.09
CA ASN A 238 8.99 18.24 27.99
C ASN A 238 8.69 16.74 27.78
N ALA A 239 8.71 16.30 26.52
CA ALA A 239 8.49 14.89 26.16
C ALA A 239 9.49 13.91 26.79
N GLU A 240 10.75 14.33 26.97
CA GLU A 240 11.81 13.50 27.56
C GLU A 240 11.58 13.21 29.04
N ASP A 241 10.90 14.11 29.76
CA ASP A 241 10.65 13.96 31.20
C ASP A 241 9.42 13.09 31.50
N ILE A 242 8.56 12.83 30.50
CA ILE A 242 7.27 12.13 30.66
C ILE A 242 7.49 10.77 31.33
N ARG A 243 8.47 9.99 30.88
CA ARG A 243 8.72 8.63 31.41
C ARG A 243 9.12 8.68 32.89
N SER A 244 10.05 9.56 33.24
CA SER A 244 10.48 9.73 34.64
C SER A 244 9.35 10.23 35.55
N ALA A 245 8.47 11.10 35.04
CA ALA A 245 7.32 11.59 35.78
C ALA A 245 6.23 10.53 35.95
N MET A 246 6.02 9.65 34.95
CA MET A 246 5.13 8.48 35.08
C MET A 246 5.64 7.52 36.16
N ASP A 247 6.93 7.20 36.14
CA ASP A 247 7.56 6.31 37.13
C ASP A 247 7.43 6.88 38.55
N ALA A 248 7.67 8.18 38.72
CA ALA A 248 7.51 8.87 40.00
C ALA A 248 6.05 8.82 40.51
N LEU A 249 5.07 9.04 39.64
CA LEU A 249 3.66 8.95 40.01
C LEU A 249 3.25 7.53 40.41
N ASN A 250 3.70 6.52 39.66
CA ASN A 250 3.47 5.11 39.98
C ASN A 250 4.11 4.71 41.32
N GLN A 251 5.29 5.22 41.63
CA GLN A 251 5.98 4.97 42.88
C GLN A 251 5.21 5.58 44.07
N VAL A 252 4.75 6.83 43.94
CA VAL A 252 3.93 7.47 44.97
C VAL A 252 2.61 6.72 45.19
N TRP A 253 1.97 6.23 44.11
CA TRP A 253 0.78 5.38 44.22
C TRP A 253 1.06 4.05 44.93
N SER A 254 2.21 3.43 44.65
CA SER A 254 2.64 2.20 45.32
C SER A 254 2.85 2.41 46.82
N ASP A 255 3.51 3.51 47.20
CA ASP A 255 3.70 3.90 48.60
C ASP A 255 2.36 4.19 49.31
N ALA A 256 1.47 4.92 48.63
CA ALA A 256 0.13 5.22 49.13
C ALA A 256 -0.69 3.93 49.33
N SER A 257 -0.66 3.00 48.38
CA SER A 257 -1.36 1.72 48.47
C SER A 257 -0.83 0.86 49.63
N THR A 258 0.49 0.86 49.85
CA THR A 258 1.14 0.13 50.95
C THR A 258 0.71 0.70 52.30
N LYS A 259 0.67 2.03 52.45
CA LYS A 259 0.18 2.68 53.67
C LYS A 259 -1.31 2.48 53.90
N MET A 260 -2.13 2.47 52.86
CA MET A 260 -3.56 2.16 52.95
C MET A 260 -3.79 0.73 53.41
N TYR A 261 -3.01 -0.25 52.90
CA TYR A 261 -3.07 -1.64 53.37
C TYR A 261 -2.59 -1.80 54.82
N GLN A 262 -1.55 -1.06 55.24
CA GLN A 262 -1.04 -1.08 56.61
C GLN A 262 -1.99 -0.39 57.60
N GLN A 263 -2.67 0.69 57.21
CA GLN A 263 -3.74 1.30 58.00
C GLN A 263 -5.02 0.45 58.02
N ALA A 264 -5.21 -0.42 57.02
CA ALA A 264 -6.27 -1.44 57.00
C ALA A 264 -5.89 -2.75 57.72
N GLY A 265 -4.86 -2.74 58.60
CA GLY A 265 -4.45 -3.89 59.42
C GLY A 265 -5.62 -4.58 60.16
N PRO A 266 -5.45 -5.87 60.47
CA PRO A 266 -6.46 -6.92 60.34
C PRO A 266 -7.74 -6.61 61.12
N ARG A 267 -8.91 -6.77 60.48
CA ARG A 267 -10.17 -6.94 61.22
C ARG A 267 -10.06 -8.20 62.09
N PRO A 268 -10.21 -8.12 63.43
CA PRO A 268 -10.55 -9.27 64.22
C PRO A 268 -12.07 -9.48 64.10
N GLU A 269 -12.50 -10.67 63.70
CA GLU A 269 -13.58 -11.34 64.40
C GLU A 269 -13.57 -12.82 64.05
N ALA A 270 -13.36 -13.61 65.09
CA ALA A 270 -13.79 -14.99 65.15
C ALA A 270 -15.32 -14.99 65.11
N ASP A 271 -15.90 -15.86 64.29
CA ASP A 271 -16.76 -16.86 64.89
C ASP A 271 -16.62 -18.18 64.14
N ALA A 272 -16.38 -19.22 64.93
CA ALA A 272 -16.26 -20.58 64.49
C ALA A 272 -17.66 -21.19 64.43
N GLU A 273 -18.09 -21.61 63.25
CA GLU A 273 -19.08 -22.67 63.12
C GLU A 273 -18.66 -23.59 61.97
N ALA A 274 -17.98 -24.68 62.33
CA ALA A 274 -17.93 -25.90 61.53
C ALA A 274 -19.21 -26.70 61.84
N PRO A 275 -19.76 -27.48 60.88
CA PRO A 275 -19.29 -28.87 60.72
C PRO A 275 -19.47 -29.41 59.26
N PRO A 276 -19.28 -30.72 58.98
CA PRO A 276 -18.01 -31.46 58.99
C PRO A 276 -17.75 -32.27 57.69
N GLY A 277 -16.47 -32.63 57.45
CA GLY A 277 -16.01 -33.75 56.61
C GLY A 277 -16.19 -33.61 55.08
N SER A 278 -15.30 -34.05 54.19
CA SER A 278 -14.23 -35.06 54.27
C SER A 278 -13.36 -34.99 52.99
N GLU A 279 -12.04 -35.07 53.19
CA GLU A 279 -11.00 -35.78 52.42
C GLU A 279 -10.82 -35.62 50.89
N GLN A 280 -9.59 -35.20 50.54
CA GLN A 280 -8.68 -35.69 49.45
C GLN A 280 -9.16 -35.55 47.98
N SER A 281 -8.38 -35.13 46.97
CA SER A 281 -6.94 -35.26 46.71
C SER A 281 -6.49 -34.28 45.59
N GLU A 282 -5.18 -33.97 45.58
CA GLU A 282 -4.24 -33.91 44.42
C GLU A 282 -4.70 -33.29 43.09
N GLN A 283 -4.11 -32.18 42.60
CA GLN A 283 -2.77 -31.99 42.01
C GLN A 283 -2.99 -31.56 40.54
N ASP A 284 -2.65 -30.33 40.16
CA ASP A 284 -1.49 -30.09 39.28
C ASP A 284 -1.24 -28.60 39.07
N SER A 285 0.04 -28.28 38.92
CA SER A 285 0.61 -26.96 38.76
C SER A 285 0.91 -26.78 37.28
N GLN A 286 0.48 -25.69 36.63
CA GLN A 286 1.38 -25.08 35.64
C GLN A 286 1.07 -23.62 35.33
N SER A 287 2.17 -22.91 35.32
CA SER A 287 2.43 -21.50 35.16
C SER A 287 2.25 -20.99 33.73
N THR A 288 1.91 -19.69 33.66
CA THR A 288 2.41 -18.66 32.73
C THR A 288 2.10 -18.77 31.24
N GLY A 289 1.62 -17.65 30.72
CA GLY A 289 1.41 -17.43 29.29
C GLY A 289 2.67 -17.09 28.52
N GLY A 290 2.48 -16.91 27.22
CA GLY A 290 3.48 -16.44 26.27
C GLY A 290 2.76 -16.08 24.98
N VAL A 291 2.79 -14.80 24.64
CA VAL A 291 2.33 -14.23 23.37
C VAL A 291 3.34 -14.69 22.30
N GLU A 292 2.83 -15.26 21.21
CA GLU A 292 3.64 -15.74 20.08
C GLU A 292 4.12 -14.54 19.24
N ASP A 293 5.41 -14.24 19.35
CA ASP A 293 6.15 -13.45 18.36
C ASP A 293 6.60 -14.37 17.22
N ALA A 294 6.16 -14.06 16.00
CA ALA A 294 6.53 -14.81 14.79
C ALA A 294 7.88 -14.31 14.24
N ASP A 295 8.91 -15.16 14.34
CA ASP A 295 10.22 -14.94 13.72
C ASP A 295 10.18 -15.15 12.20
N PHE A 296 10.72 -14.19 11.45
CA PHE A 296 10.96 -14.26 10.00
C PHE A 296 12.33 -14.93 9.72
N THR A 297 12.35 -16.01 8.96
CA THR A 297 13.58 -16.58 8.38
C THR A 297 13.84 -16.02 6.99
N ILE A 298 14.99 -15.36 6.83
CA ILE A 298 15.56 -15.00 5.53
C ILE A 298 16.20 -16.26 4.95
N VAL A 299 15.72 -16.72 3.79
CA VAL A 299 16.35 -17.79 3.01
C VAL A 299 17.29 -17.11 2.01
N ASP A 300 18.59 -17.29 2.22
CA ASP A 300 19.64 -16.96 1.25
C ASP A 300 19.65 -18.04 0.16
N ASP A 301 19.18 -17.72 -1.05
CA ASP A 301 19.42 -18.55 -2.23
C ASP A 301 20.81 -18.27 -2.79
N LYS A 302 21.73 -19.20 -2.53
CA LYS A 302 22.95 -19.41 -3.31
C LYS A 302 22.92 -20.82 -3.91
N GLU A 303 22.56 -20.91 -5.19
CA GLU A 303 23.34 -21.49 -6.30
C GLU A 303 22.62 -21.34 -7.64
#